data_AF-A0A143G8I4-F1
#
_entry.id   AF-A0A143G8I4-F1
#
_cell.length_a   1.000
_cell.length_b   1.000
_cell.length_c   1.000
_cell.angle_alpha   90.00
_cell.angle_beta   90.00
_cell.angle_gamma   90.00
#
_symmetry.space_group_name_H-M   'P 1'
#
loop_
_entity.id
_entity.type
_entity.pdbx_description
1 polymer ?
#
loop_
_entity_poly.entity_id
_entity_poly.type
_entity_poly.pdbx_seq_one_letter_code
_entity_poly.pdbx_strand_id
1 'polypeptide(L)'
;MAAKQGTEFEIFSKELYEELLGQHDIKNLKVQHNVSLKGATGQHHQIDVYWEFVLGGVTHKVAVECKDYTSAVSVGRIRDFSAALDDIGGVKGIFLTKVGYQSGAKVFAQGKGIALKTVQSDAITVADFKGSGLITEVHANLIVLMIDNVVTEFVLDNQYNSEKSGNNTAPIEFRYLTDEIFILNSQKEKLYSLHELGDKIPREPENTQGLIYTEDLSNDLHFLDFPNNTTEIKVNAVKFTYDTVSYHDKQIITGKVTAKAIIRDILDGTCEVIGIKRLD
;
A
#
# COMPACT_ATOMS: atom_id res chain seq x y z
N MET A 1 33.91 -16.75 -29.70
CA MET A 1 33.58 -15.56 -30.52
C MET A 1 33.21 -14.46 -29.54
N ALA A 2 33.74 -13.23 -29.70
CA ALA A 2 33.34 -12.10 -28.86
C ALA A 2 31.87 -11.76 -29.15
N ALA A 3 31.08 -11.48 -28.10
CA ALA A 3 29.71 -11.01 -28.26
C ALA A 3 29.70 -9.68 -29.05
N LYS A 4 28.70 -9.51 -29.92
CA LYS A 4 28.51 -8.25 -30.65
C LYS A 4 28.18 -7.15 -29.64
N GLN A 5 28.68 -5.94 -29.88
CA GLN A 5 28.32 -4.78 -29.07
C GLN A 5 26.78 -4.62 -29.07
N GLY A 6 26.18 -4.54 -27.87
CA GLY A 6 24.74 -4.43 -27.66
C GLY A 6 24.02 -5.72 -27.29
N THR A 7 24.63 -6.90 -27.46
CA THR A 7 23.98 -8.19 -27.17
C THR A 7 23.54 -8.32 -25.70
N GLU A 8 24.31 -7.80 -24.74
CA GLU A 8 23.90 -7.80 -23.33
C GLU A 8 22.61 -7.01 -23.10
N PHE A 9 22.45 -5.86 -23.75
CA PHE A 9 21.24 -5.06 -23.66
C PHE A 9 20.05 -5.75 -24.34
N GLU A 10 20.27 -6.43 -25.46
CA GLU A 10 19.23 -7.21 -26.13
C GLU A 10 18.72 -8.36 -25.25
N ILE A 11 19.64 -9.12 -24.63
CA ILE A 11 19.31 -10.21 -23.70
C ILE A 11 18.56 -9.66 -22.49
N PHE A 12 19.06 -8.59 -21.88
CA PHE A 12 18.38 -7.94 -20.77
C PHE A 12 16.96 -7.48 -21.14
N SER A 13 16.81 -6.87 -22.31
CA SER A 13 15.50 -6.43 -22.82
C SER A 13 14.54 -7.60 -23.02
N LYS A 14 15.04 -8.74 -23.52
CA LYS A 14 14.28 -9.98 -23.64
C LYS A 14 13.80 -10.48 -22.27
N GLU A 15 14.68 -10.50 -21.27
CA GLU A 15 14.31 -10.90 -19.89
C GLU A 15 13.24 -9.98 -19.29
N LEU A 16 13.35 -8.67 -19.51
CA LEU A 16 12.35 -7.71 -19.05
C LEU A 16 10.98 -7.97 -19.67
N TYR A 17 10.91 -8.20 -20.99
CA TYR A 17 9.63 -8.52 -21.63
C TYR A 17 9.09 -9.90 -21.24
N GLU A 18 9.95 -10.89 -20.98
CA GLU A 18 9.50 -12.17 -20.42
C GLU A 18 8.88 -12.00 -19.03
N GLU A 19 9.50 -11.21 -18.16
CA GLU A 19 8.97 -10.94 -16.82
C GLU A 19 7.67 -10.14 -16.89
N LEU A 20 7.61 -9.11 -17.74
CA LEU A 20 6.41 -8.28 -17.90
C LEU A 20 5.24 -9.11 -18.47
N LEU A 21 5.47 -9.83 -19.56
CA LEU A 21 4.42 -10.60 -20.24
C LEU A 21 4.03 -11.85 -19.44
N GLY A 22 4.97 -12.42 -18.69
CA GLY A 22 4.73 -13.58 -17.81
C GLY A 22 3.85 -13.29 -16.59
N GLN A 23 3.58 -12.01 -16.27
CA GLN A 23 2.57 -11.63 -15.27
C GLN A 23 1.14 -11.90 -15.74
N HIS A 24 0.96 -12.17 -17.03
CA HIS A 24 -0.34 -12.44 -17.64
C HIS A 24 -0.43 -13.91 -18.05
N ASP A 25 -1.62 -14.51 -17.89
CA ASP A 25 -1.91 -15.85 -18.39
C ASP A 25 -2.15 -15.83 -19.91
N ILE A 26 -1.06 -15.64 -20.67
CA ILE A 26 -1.08 -15.51 -22.13
C ILE A 26 -0.76 -16.85 -22.77
N LYS A 27 -1.72 -17.38 -23.51
CA LYS A 27 -1.55 -18.63 -24.27
C LYS A 27 -0.52 -18.46 -25.39
N ASN A 28 0.36 -19.47 -25.51
CA ASN A 28 1.40 -19.58 -26.54
C ASN A 28 2.38 -18.40 -26.57
N LEU A 29 2.57 -17.71 -25.45
CA LEU A 29 3.58 -16.67 -25.34
C LEU A 29 4.98 -17.28 -25.48
N LYS A 30 5.73 -16.83 -26.49
CA LYS A 30 7.14 -17.19 -26.67
C LYS A 30 7.97 -15.95 -26.96
N VAL A 31 8.76 -15.50 -25.98
CA VAL A 31 9.72 -14.40 -26.16
C VAL A 31 11.07 -14.98 -26.59
N GLN A 32 11.63 -14.45 -27.66
CA GLN A 32 12.82 -14.96 -28.32
C GLN A 32 13.82 -13.83 -28.55
N HIS A 33 15.11 -14.14 -28.42
CA HIS A 33 16.21 -13.24 -28.75
C HIS A 33 16.81 -13.60 -30.11
N ASN A 34 17.24 -12.59 -30.86
CA ASN A 34 17.99 -12.71 -32.11
C ASN A 34 17.28 -13.58 -33.17
N VAL A 35 16.04 -13.22 -33.54
CA VAL A 35 15.22 -13.94 -34.52
C VAL A 35 15.42 -13.39 -35.93
N SER A 36 15.68 -14.26 -36.91
CA SER A 36 15.67 -13.90 -38.34
C SER A 36 14.29 -14.13 -38.95
N LEU A 37 13.64 -13.06 -39.42
CA LEU A 37 12.33 -13.11 -40.08
C LEU A 37 12.48 -12.80 -41.56
N LYS A 38 11.87 -13.62 -42.42
CA LYS A 38 11.86 -13.41 -43.86
C LYS A 38 10.70 -12.48 -44.24
N GLY A 39 11.02 -11.36 -44.89
CA GLY A 39 10.05 -10.41 -45.42
C GLY A 39 9.46 -10.84 -46.77
N ALA A 40 8.46 -10.09 -47.23
CA ALA A 40 7.79 -10.28 -48.51
C ALA A 40 8.73 -10.13 -49.71
N THR A 41 9.78 -9.30 -49.60
CA THR A 41 10.85 -9.16 -50.61
C THR A 41 11.79 -10.36 -50.67
N GLY A 42 11.66 -11.31 -49.74
CA GLY A 42 12.57 -12.43 -49.57
C GLY A 42 13.83 -12.11 -48.76
N GLN A 43 14.03 -10.84 -48.37
CA GLN A 43 15.11 -10.43 -47.48
C GLN A 43 14.88 -10.93 -46.05
N HIS A 44 15.97 -11.25 -45.37
CA HIS A 44 15.95 -11.64 -43.96
C HIS A 44 16.25 -10.43 -43.09
N HIS A 45 15.37 -10.15 -42.14
CA HIS A 45 15.49 -9.09 -41.16
C HIS A 45 15.85 -9.70 -39.80
N GLN A 46 16.91 -9.19 -39.20
CA GLN A 46 17.30 -9.58 -37.86
C GLN A 46 16.52 -8.76 -36.84
N ILE A 47 15.81 -9.42 -35.94
CA ILE A 47 15.04 -8.81 -34.86
C ILE A 47 15.68 -9.17 -33.52
N ASP A 48 15.97 -8.15 -32.72
CA ASP A 48 16.68 -8.30 -31.46
C ASP A 48 15.84 -9.07 -30.42
N VAL A 49 14.58 -8.66 -30.22
CA VAL A 49 13.61 -9.40 -29.40
C VAL A 49 12.29 -9.55 -30.15
N TYR A 50 11.74 -10.75 -30.17
CA TYR A 50 10.48 -11.05 -30.83
C TYR A 50 9.58 -11.87 -29.92
N TRP A 51 8.29 -11.56 -29.89
CA TRP A 51 7.30 -12.46 -29.32
C TRP A 51 6.04 -12.50 -30.14
N GLU A 52 5.33 -13.61 -29.97
CA GLU A 52 3.97 -13.77 -30.46
C GLU A 52 3.11 -14.49 -29.44
N PHE A 53 1.81 -14.25 -29.51
CA PHE A 53 0.80 -14.91 -28.69
C PHE A 53 -0.54 -14.94 -29.42
N VAL A 54 -1.48 -15.75 -28.93
CA VAL A 54 -2.83 -15.86 -29.49
C VAL A 54 -3.85 -15.27 -28.52
N LEU A 55 -4.64 -14.32 -29.01
CA LEU A 55 -5.76 -13.75 -28.27
C LEU A 55 -7.01 -13.75 -29.16
N GLY A 56 -8.13 -14.31 -28.68
CA GLY A 56 -9.36 -14.39 -29.46
C GLY A 56 -9.23 -15.15 -30.79
N GLY A 57 -8.28 -16.10 -30.90
CA GLY A 57 -7.99 -16.83 -32.13
C GLY A 57 -7.12 -16.07 -33.14
N VAL A 58 -6.65 -14.87 -32.81
CA VAL A 58 -5.77 -14.04 -33.65
C VAL A 58 -4.34 -14.11 -33.11
N THR A 59 -3.37 -14.35 -34.00
CA THR A 59 -1.95 -14.27 -33.66
C THR A 59 -1.48 -12.82 -33.66
N HIS A 60 -1.00 -12.35 -32.51
CA HIS A 60 -0.37 -11.06 -32.35
C HIS A 60 1.15 -11.24 -32.34
N LYS A 61 1.85 -10.40 -33.10
CA LYS A 61 3.31 -10.45 -33.25
C LYS A 61 3.91 -9.10 -32.91
N VAL A 62 5.01 -9.12 -32.16
CA VAL A 62 5.76 -7.92 -31.81
C VAL A 62 7.23 -8.14 -32.06
N ALA A 63 7.84 -7.19 -32.76
CA ALA A 63 9.28 -7.10 -32.97
C ALA A 63 9.81 -5.90 -32.19
N VAL A 64 10.93 -6.09 -31.51
CA VAL A 64 11.65 -5.06 -30.78
C VAL A 64 13.05 -4.90 -31.34
N GLU A 65 13.38 -3.67 -31.68
CA GLU A 65 14.74 -3.24 -31.99
C GLU A 65 15.35 -2.59 -30.74
N CYS A 66 16.51 -3.08 -30.31
CA CYS A 66 17.22 -2.62 -29.13
C CYS A 66 18.46 -1.80 -29.53
N LYS A 67 18.65 -0.64 -28.90
CA LYS A 67 19.85 0.18 -29.09
C LYS A 67 20.43 0.70 -27.80
N ASP A 68 21.61 0.18 -27.47
CA ASP A 68 22.45 0.61 -26.35
C ASP A 68 23.38 1.76 -26.78
N TYR A 69 22.79 2.91 -27.10
CA TYR A 69 23.51 4.10 -27.51
C TYR A 69 23.81 5.01 -26.34
N THR A 70 24.84 5.84 -26.48
CA THR A 70 25.15 6.95 -25.55
C THR A 70 24.45 8.26 -25.93
N SER A 71 23.75 8.29 -27.07
CA SER A 71 23.05 9.47 -27.59
C SER A 71 21.64 9.13 -28.09
N ALA A 72 20.81 10.16 -28.23
CA ALA A 72 19.42 10.01 -28.64
C ALA A 72 19.30 9.37 -30.04
N VAL A 73 18.39 8.41 -30.17
CA VAL A 73 18.12 7.67 -31.40
C VAL A 73 17.62 8.63 -32.50
N SER A 74 18.25 8.53 -33.67
CA SER A 74 17.93 9.38 -34.82
C SER A 74 16.73 8.86 -35.60
N VAL A 75 16.09 9.75 -36.37
CA VAL A 75 14.97 9.38 -37.26
C VAL A 75 15.36 8.33 -38.30
N GLY A 76 16.62 8.31 -38.73
CA GLY A 76 17.13 7.32 -39.69
C GLY A 76 16.98 5.89 -39.17
N ARG A 77 17.33 5.64 -37.91
CA ARG A 77 17.17 4.31 -37.28
C ARG A 77 15.71 3.86 -37.22
N ILE A 78 14.80 4.78 -36.92
CA ILE A 78 13.36 4.46 -36.90
C ILE A 78 12.84 4.16 -38.31
N ARG A 79 13.32 4.89 -39.33
CA ARG A 79 12.97 4.63 -40.74
C ARG A 79 13.45 3.26 -41.20
N ASP A 80 14.68 2.89 -40.86
CA ASP A 80 15.25 1.59 -41.19
C ASP A 80 14.41 0.46 -40.57
N PHE A 81 14.06 0.60 -39.29
CA PHE A 81 13.20 -0.37 -38.60
C PHE A 81 11.78 -0.41 -39.19
N SER A 82 11.18 0.74 -39.50
CA SER A 82 9.88 0.82 -40.16
C SER A 82 9.87 0.07 -41.51
N ALA A 83 10.93 0.18 -42.31
CA ALA A 83 11.04 -0.51 -43.58
C ALA A 83 11.11 -2.03 -43.40
N ALA A 84 11.83 -2.51 -42.37
CA ALA A 84 11.87 -3.92 -42.01
C ALA A 84 10.49 -4.44 -41.57
N LEU A 85 9.78 -3.70 -40.71
CA LEU A 85 8.42 -4.06 -40.27
C LEU A 85 7.43 -4.09 -41.44
N ASP A 86 7.50 -3.10 -42.34
CA ASP A 86 6.65 -3.02 -43.54
C ASP A 86 6.89 -4.23 -44.46
N ASP A 87 8.14 -4.70 -44.60
CA ASP A 87 8.48 -5.89 -45.39
C ASP A 87 8.09 -7.22 -44.70
N ILE A 88 8.23 -7.30 -43.36
CA ILE A 88 7.80 -8.49 -42.59
C ILE A 88 6.27 -8.65 -42.61
N GLY A 89 5.53 -7.55 -42.43
CA GLY A 89 4.07 -7.53 -42.44
C GLY A 89 3.42 -8.14 -41.18
N GLY A 90 2.27 -7.60 -40.78
CA GLY A 90 1.45 -8.15 -39.68
C GLY A 90 2.14 -8.16 -38.30
N VAL A 91 3.16 -7.33 -38.09
CA VAL A 91 3.95 -7.24 -36.86
C VAL A 91 3.90 -5.82 -36.30
N LYS A 92 3.80 -5.70 -34.98
CA LYS A 92 3.93 -4.40 -34.29
C LYS A 92 5.38 -4.14 -33.92
N GLY A 93 5.80 -2.88 -34.02
CA GLY A 93 7.15 -2.45 -33.73
C GLY A 93 7.27 -1.75 -32.38
N ILE A 94 8.29 -2.13 -31.61
CA ILE A 94 8.78 -1.36 -30.48
C ILE A 94 10.25 -1.04 -30.74
N PHE A 95 10.64 0.21 -30.55
CA PHE A 95 12.04 0.60 -30.50
C PHE A 95 12.40 0.84 -29.04
N LEU A 96 13.51 0.26 -28.56
CA LEU A 96 13.92 0.31 -27.15
C LEU A 96 15.35 0.85 -27.01
N THR A 97 15.55 1.77 -26.07
CA THR A 97 16.89 2.34 -25.77
C THR A 97 17.02 2.74 -24.30
N LYS A 98 18.21 3.10 -23.83
CA LYS A 98 18.43 3.66 -22.47
C LYS A 98 18.33 5.19 -22.42
N VAL A 99 18.52 5.88 -23.56
CA VAL A 99 18.76 7.34 -23.56
C VAL A 99 17.54 8.15 -24.01
N GLY A 100 16.95 7.81 -25.16
CA GLY A 100 15.79 8.52 -25.70
C GLY A 100 15.90 8.78 -27.21
N TYR A 101 15.10 9.72 -27.72
CA TYR A 101 14.84 9.90 -29.16
C TYR A 101 14.87 11.37 -29.57
N GLN A 102 15.39 11.64 -30.77
CA GLN A 102 15.29 12.95 -31.41
C GLN A 102 13.84 13.30 -31.75
N SER A 103 13.49 14.58 -31.82
CA SER A 103 12.12 15.04 -32.12
C SER A 103 11.58 14.46 -33.44
N GLY A 104 12.40 14.45 -34.50
CA GLY A 104 12.03 13.86 -35.79
C GLY A 104 11.78 12.35 -35.73
N ALA A 105 12.47 11.63 -34.83
CA ALA A 105 12.25 10.20 -34.61
C ALA A 105 10.87 9.96 -33.96
N LYS A 106 10.51 10.77 -32.96
CA LYS A 106 9.20 10.70 -32.28
C LYS A 106 8.04 10.93 -33.26
N VAL A 107 8.11 12.00 -34.05
CA VAL A 107 7.07 12.35 -35.04
C VAL A 107 6.89 11.23 -36.06
N PHE A 108 7.99 10.69 -36.59
CA PHE A 108 7.92 9.62 -37.58
C PHE A 108 7.37 8.32 -36.99
N ALA A 109 7.84 7.92 -35.79
CA ALA A 109 7.38 6.71 -35.11
C ALA A 109 5.88 6.75 -34.81
N GLN A 110 5.37 7.90 -34.34
CA GLN A 110 3.95 8.10 -34.07
C GLN A 110 3.11 7.90 -35.34
N GLY A 111 3.52 8.49 -36.47
CA GLY A 111 2.84 8.33 -37.75
C GLY A 111 2.87 6.89 -38.31
N LYS A 112 3.88 6.10 -37.91
CA LYS A 112 4.04 4.69 -38.30
C LYS A 112 3.48 3.69 -37.29
N GLY A 113 2.98 4.15 -36.15
CA GLY A 113 2.51 3.26 -35.08
C GLY A 113 3.62 2.40 -34.46
N ILE A 114 4.85 2.91 -34.42
CA ILE A 114 5.99 2.28 -33.75
C ILE A 114 6.07 2.86 -32.34
N ALA A 115 6.02 2.01 -31.32
CA ALA A 115 6.20 2.46 -29.94
C ALA A 115 7.66 2.80 -29.67
N LEU A 116 7.91 3.90 -28.97
CA LEU A 116 9.26 4.33 -28.59
C LEU A 116 9.40 4.21 -27.09
N LYS A 117 10.31 3.36 -26.62
CA LYS A 117 10.43 3.04 -25.20
C LYS A 117 11.84 3.27 -24.67
N THR A 118 11.94 3.74 -23.43
CA THR A 118 13.19 3.81 -22.68
C THR A 118 13.21 2.87 -21.50
N VAL A 119 14.37 2.31 -21.18
CA VAL A 119 14.58 1.45 -20.00
C VAL A 119 15.47 2.17 -18.98
N GLN A 120 15.00 2.26 -17.74
CA GLN A 120 15.80 2.64 -16.58
C GLN A 120 15.99 1.43 -15.67
N SER A 121 17.23 0.95 -15.51
CA SER A 121 17.58 -0.18 -14.63
C SER A 121 18.56 0.21 -13.52
N ASP A 122 19.27 1.33 -13.69
CA ASP A 122 20.34 1.75 -12.78
C ASP A 122 19.86 2.95 -11.95
N ALA A 123 20.26 3.05 -10.67
CA ALA A 123 19.96 4.22 -9.83
C ALA A 123 18.47 4.69 -9.83
N ILE A 124 17.51 3.76 -9.89
CA ILE A 124 16.08 4.06 -9.92
C ILE A 124 15.67 4.88 -8.68
N THR A 125 14.98 5.99 -8.93
CA THR A 125 14.46 6.94 -7.94
C THR A 125 12.93 6.98 -7.95
N VAL A 126 12.33 7.64 -6.97
CA VAL A 126 10.86 7.87 -6.92
C VAL A 126 10.37 8.63 -8.14
N ALA A 127 11.19 9.51 -8.73
CA ALA A 127 10.82 10.26 -9.92
C ALA A 127 10.59 9.35 -11.15
N ASP A 128 11.28 8.21 -11.21
CA ASP A 128 11.19 7.28 -12.33
C ASP A 128 9.85 6.53 -12.37
N PHE A 129 9.13 6.47 -11.25
CA PHE A 129 7.78 5.90 -11.16
C PHE A 129 6.69 6.84 -11.65
N LYS A 130 7.02 8.10 -12.00
CA LYS A 130 6.04 9.05 -12.54
C LYS A 130 5.35 8.44 -13.75
N GLY A 131 4.01 8.39 -13.74
CA GLY A 131 3.21 7.81 -14.82
C GLY A 131 2.94 6.31 -14.72
N SER A 132 3.45 5.63 -13.68
CA SER A 132 3.15 4.20 -13.43
C SER A 132 1.76 3.98 -12.81
N GLY A 133 1.17 5.01 -12.23
CA GLY A 133 -0.05 4.88 -11.41
C GLY A 133 0.17 4.19 -10.05
N LEU A 134 1.40 3.77 -9.73
CA LEU A 134 1.73 3.12 -8.46
C LEU A 134 1.89 4.14 -7.34
N ILE A 135 1.50 3.73 -6.13
CA ILE A 135 1.80 4.46 -4.90
C ILE A 135 3.27 4.24 -4.56
N THR A 136 4.06 5.31 -4.59
CA THR A 136 5.51 5.25 -4.30
C THR A 136 5.84 5.65 -2.87
N GLU A 137 4.96 6.40 -2.22
CA GLU A 137 5.13 6.87 -0.85
C GLU A 137 3.77 6.92 -0.14
N VAL A 138 3.74 6.45 1.11
CA VAL A 138 2.61 6.61 2.02
C VAL A 138 3.09 7.43 3.21
N HIS A 139 2.44 8.56 3.44
CA HIS A 139 2.74 9.46 4.56
C HIS A 139 1.65 9.29 5.60
N ALA A 140 1.99 8.72 6.77
CA ALA A 140 1.08 8.48 7.86
C ALA A 140 1.39 9.43 9.02
N ASN A 141 0.40 10.20 9.47
CA ASN A 141 0.45 10.98 10.70
C ASN A 141 -0.51 10.34 11.70
N LEU A 142 0.02 9.83 12.80
CA LEU A 142 -0.73 9.19 13.86
C LEU A 142 -0.74 10.08 15.09
N ILE A 143 -1.94 10.33 15.63
CA ILE A 143 -2.13 10.98 16.93
C ILE A 143 -2.93 10.00 17.78
N VAL A 144 -2.33 9.51 18.87
CA VAL A 144 -2.98 8.61 19.82
C VAL A 144 -3.23 9.39 21.10
N LEU A 145 -4.51 9.52 21.47
CA LEU A 145 -4.93 10.17 22.72
C LEU A 145 -5.27 9.09 23.75
N MET A 146 -4.66 9.19 24.92
CA MET A 146 -4.75 8.19 25.97
C MET A 146 -5.03 8.84 27.33
N ILE A 147 -5.49 8.03 28.27
CA ILE A 147 -5.57 8.37 29.69
C ILE A 147 -4.58 7.53 30.48
N ASP A 148 -3.96 8.10 31.50
CA ASP A 148 -3.01 7.45 32.40
C ASP A 148 -3.33 7.79 33.87
N ASN A 149 -2.72 7.08 34.81
CA ASN A 149 -2.86 7.30 36.26
C ASN A 149 -4.32 7.36 36.74
N VAL A 150 -5.19 6.52 36.18
CA VAL A 150 -6.63 6.54 36.48
C VAL A 150 -6.90 6.00 37.89
N VAL A 151 -7.47 6.86 38.74
CA VAL A 151 -7.95 6.51 40.07
C VAL A 151 -9.47 6.63 40.10
N THR A 152 -10.14 5.56 40.52
CA THR A 152 -11.61 5.50 40.62
C THR A 152 -12.05 5.65 42.08
N GLU A 153 -13.06 6.48 42.31
CA GLU A 153 -13.71 6.69 43.59
C GLU A 153 -15.23 6.49 43.43
N PHE A 154 -15.82 5.60 44.26
CA PHE A 154 -17.27 5.43 44.33
C PHE A 154 -17.85 6.35 45.40
N VAL A 155 -18.76 7.24 44.99
CA VAL A 155 -19.50 8.09 45.91
C VAL A 155 -20.71 7.31 46.40
N LEU A 156 -20.59 6.72 47.59
CA LEU A 156 -21.64 5.88 48.18
C LEU A 156 -22.75 6.71 48.83
N ASP A 157 -23.98 6.19 48.81
CA ASP A 157 -25.08 6.77 49.59
C ASP A 157 -24.99 6.29 51.05
N ASN A 158 -24.34 7.10 51.89
CA ASN A 158 -24.11 6.74 53.29
C ASN A 158 -25.40 6.51 54.07
N GLN A 159 -26.45 7.31 53.81
CA GLN A 159 -27.72 7.16 54.52
C GLN A 159 -28.37 5.81 54.16
N TYR A 160 -28.57 5.57 52.87
CA TYR A 160 -29.16 4.32 52.36
C TYR A 160 -28.38 3.09 52.85
N ASN A 161 -27.04 3.13 52.72
CA ASN A 161 -26.20 1.99 53.04
C ASN A 161 -26.14 1.72 54.55
N SER A 162 -26.22 2.75 55.40
CA SER A 162 -26.26 2.60 56.86
C SER A 162 -27.58 2.00 57.36
N GLU A 163 -28.71 2.39 56.76
CA GLU A 163 -30.03 1.84 57.10
C GLU A 163 -30.17 0.36 56.69
N LYS A 164 -29.51 -0.03 55.59
CA LYS A 164 -29.59 -1.40 55.03
C LYS A 164 -28.56 -2.38 55.58
N SER A 165 -27.36 -1.93 55.95
CA SER A 165 -26.26 -2.84 56.37
C SER A 165 -26.38 -3.36 57.80
N GLY A 166 -27.14 -2.69 58.68
CA GLY A 166 -27.11 -2.98 60.12
C GLY A 166 -25.71 -2.75 60.74
N ASN A 167 -25.58 -2.83 62.06
CA ASN A 167 -24.35 -2.47 62.80
C ASN A 167 -23.13 -3.40 62.56
N ASN A 168 -23.07 -4.17 61.48
CA ASN A 168 -21.97 -5.08 61.19
C ASN A 168 -20.95 -4.42 60.25
N THR A 169 -19.74 -4.18 60.76
CA THR A 169 -18.59 -3.76 59.96
C THR A 169 -17.91 -4.98 59.34
N ALA A 170 -17.92 -5.09 58.01
CA ALA A 170 -17.03 -5.97 57.27
C ALA A 170 -16.21 -5.13 56.26
N PRO A 171 -14.88 -5.31 56.16
CA PRO A 171 -14.10 -4.65 55.13
C PRO A 171 -14.50 -5.23 53.76
N ILE A 172 -14.89 -4.35 52.83
CA ILE A 172 -15.07 -4.71 51.42
C ILE A 172 -13.75 -4.43 50.72
N GLU A 173 -13.10 -5.48 50.21
CA GLU A 173 -11.88 -5.36 49.43
C GLU A 173 -12.22 -5.51 47.94
N PHE A 174 -11.85 -4.50 47.14
CA PHE A 174 -12.02 -4.53 45.69
C PHE A 174 -10.71 -4.96 45.03
N ARG A 175 -10.69 -6.18 44.49
CA ARG A 175 -9.59 -6.72 43.67
C ARG A 175 -10.16 -7.41 42.43
N TYR A 176 -10.71 -6.60 41.53
CA TYR A 176 -11.42 -7.06 40.35
C TYR A 176 -11.01 -6.25 39.13
N LEU A 177 -11.18 -6.83 37.95
CA LEU A 177 -11.01 -6.13 36.68
C LEU A 177 -12.17 -5.14 36.48
N THR A 178 -11.93 -4.09 35.67
CA THR A 178 -12.95 -3.05 35.44
C THR A 178 -14.18 -3.55 34.68
N ASP A 179 -14.06 -4.66 33.95
CA ASP A 179 -15.15 -5.37 33.28
C ASP A 179 -15.87 -6.40 34.19
N GLU A 180 -15.40 -6.57 35.44
CA GLU A 180 -16.04 -7.41 36.45
C GLU A 180 -16.87 -6.60 37.46
N ILE A 181 -16.73 -5.28 37.48
CA ILE A 181 -17.45 -4.36 38.36
C ILE A 181 -18.55 -3.67 37.56
N PHE A 182 -19.80 -3.76 38.01
CA PHE A 182 -20.97 -3.22 37.33
C PHE A 182 -21.76 -2.25 38.20
N ILE A 183 -22.36 -1.26 37.55
CA ILE A 183 -23.45 -0.45 38.05
C ILE A 183 -24.76 -1.13 37.63
N LEU A 184 -25.60 -1.44 38.60
CA LEU A 184 -26.95 -1.96 38.38
C LEU A 184 -27.98 -0.84 38.50
N ASN A 185 -29.09 -0.95 37.77
CA ASN A 185 -30.27 -0.10 37.94
C ASN A 185 -31.13 -0.53 39.14
N SER A 186 -32.27 0.15 39.32
CA SER A 186 -33.22 -0.13 40.40
C SER A 186 -33.88 -1.52 40.31
N GLN A 187 -33.90 -2.14 39.12
CA GLN A 187 -34.38 -3.50 38.85
C GLN A 187 -33.28 -4.57 38.98
N LYS A 188 -32.06 -4.21 39.39
CA LYS A 188 -30.87 -5.09 39.47
C LYS A 188 -30.35 -5.60 38.12
N GLU A 189 -30.68 -4.90 37.05
CA GLU A 189 -30.13 -5.17 35.72
C GLU A 189 -28.82 -4.39 35.55
N LYS A 190 -27.84 -4.98 34.86
CA LYS A 190 -26.55 -4.34 34.58
C LYS A 190 -26.73 -3.17 33.62
N LEU A 191 -26.31 -1.98 34.04
CA LEU A 191 -26.38 -0.76 33.25
C LEU A 191 -25.05 -0.46 32.56
N TYR A 192 -23.96 -0.41 33.33
CA TYR A 192 -22.60 -0.19 32.85
C TYR A 192 -21.60 -1.03 33.64
N SER A 193 -20.57 -1.55 33.01
CA SER A 193 -19.33 -1.94 33.67
C SER A 193 -18.50 -0.71 34.02
N LEU A 194 -17.55 -0.85 34.95
CA LEU A 194 -16.59 0.21 35.24
C LEU A 194 -15.69 0.50 34.02
N HIS A 195 -15.43 -0.51 33.19
CA HIS A 195 -14.75 -0.36 31.90
C HIS A 195 -15.50 0.58 30.96
N GLU A 196 -16.80 0.35 30.75
CA GLU A 196 -17.65 1.20 29.90
C GLU A 196 -17.79 2.63 30.44
N LEU A 197 -17.74 2.82 31.76
CA LEU A 197 -17.66 4.17 32.34
C LEU A 197 -16.30 4.83 32.06
N GLY A 198 -15.20 4.07 32.01
CA GLY A 198 -13.87 4.56 31.64
C GLY A 198 -13.79 5.04 30.18
N ASP A 199 -14.58 4.44 29.28
CA ASP A 199 -14.67 4.87 27.88
C ASP A 199 -15.32 6.25 27.71
N LYS A 200 -16.13 6.68 28.69
CA LYS A 200 -16.76 8.03 28.68
C LYS A 200 -15.80 9.15 29.10
N ILE A 201 -14.65 8.83 29.69
CA ILE A 201 -13.70 9.83 30.22
C ILE A 201 -13.18 10.73 29.07
N PRO A 202 -13.22 12.06 29.16
CA PRO A 202 -12.67 12.91 28.10
C PRO A 202 -11.16 12.77 27.96
N ARG A 203 -10.64 12.75 26.73
CA ARG A 203 -9.19 12.76 26.43
C ARG A 203 -8.62 14.19 26.25
N GLU A 204 -9.44 15.20 26.53
CA GLU A 204 -9.09 16.61 26.45
C GLU A 204 -9.24 17.31 27.83
N PRO A 205 -8.44 18.35 28.11
CA PRO A 205 -7.29 18.83 27.33
C PRO A 205 -6.16 17.79 27.28
N GLU A 206 -5.36 17.76 26.21
CA GLU A 206 -4.24 16.82 26.07
C GLU A 206 -3.12 17.11 27.09
N ASN A 207 -2.32 16.10 27.44
CA ASN A 207 -1.10 16.23 28.27
C ASN A 207 -1.33 16.97 29.60
N THR A 208 -2.45 16.71 30.24
CA THR A 208 -2.90 17.43 31.44
C THR A 208 -3.07 16.46 32.61
N GLN A 209 -2.56 16.85 33.77
CA GLN A 209 -2.61 16.02 34.98
C GLN A 209 -3.80 16.37 35.88
N GLY A 210 -4.31 15.36 36.59
CA GLY A 210 -5.29 15.53 37.66
C GLY A 210 -6.66 16.03 37.19
N LEU A 211 -7.06 15.68 35.97
CA LEU A 211 -8.41 15.93 35.49
C LEU A 211 -9.41 15.08 36.27
N ILE A 212 -10.65 15.58 36.37
CA ILE A 212 -11.73 14.92 37.10
C ILE A 212 -12.92 14.75 36.17
N TYR A 213 -13.35 13.50 36.00
CA TYR A 213 -14.62 13.14 35.38
C TYR A 213 -15.53 12.53 36.43
N THR A 214 -16.82 12.86 36.43
CA THR A 214 -17.79 12.30 37.37
C THR A 214 -19.04 11.87 36.62
N GLU A 215 -19.32 10.57 36.66
CA GLU A 215 -20.60 10.03 36.22
C GLU A 215 -21.59 10.20 37.38
N ASP A 216 -22.54 11.12 37.22
CA ASP A 216 -23.61 11.34 38.19
C ASP A 216 -24.70 10.27 38.04
N LEU A 217 -24.90 9.49 39.10
CA LEU A 217 -25.88 8.40 39.20
C LEU A 217 -26.95 8.71 40.26
N SER A 218 -26.97 9.92 40.80
CA SER A 218 -27.81 10.30 41.95
C SER A 218 -29.29 10.46 41.63
N ASN A 219 -29.63 10.55 40.33
CA ASN A 219 -31.00 10.75 39.86
C ASN A 219 -31.90 9.48 39.97
N ASP A 220 -31.34 8.30 40.24
CA ASP A 220 -32.08 7.05 40.48
C ASP A 220 -31.31 6.14 41.46
N LEU A 221 -31.89 4.99 41.82
CA LEU A 221 -31.23 3.96 42.62
C LEU A 221 -30.28 3.13 41.76
N HIS A 222 -28.99 3.34 41.97
CA HIS A 222 -27.92 2.55 41.36
C HIS A 222 -27.14 1.76 42.40
N PHE A 223 -26.71 0.55 42.04
CA PHE A 223 -26.04 -0.36 42.97
C PHE A 223 -24.74 -0.91 42.39
N LEU A 224 -23.78 -1.22 43.25
CA LEU A 224 -22.56 -1.93 42.86
C LEU A 224 -22.79 -3.44 42.80
N ASP A 225 -22.31 -4.05 41.72
CA ASP A 225 -22.20 -5.48 41.53
C ASP A 225 -20.75 -5.84 41.19
N PHE A 226 -20.22 -6.85 41.86
CA PHE A 226 -18.86 -7.33 41.70
C PHE A 226 -18.77 -8.76 42.25
N PRO A 227 -17.74 -9.55 41.87
CA PRO A 227 -17.65 -10.94 42.29
C PRO A 227 -17.68 -11.06 43.82
N ASN A 228 -18.43 -12.06 44.31
CA ASN A 228 -18.65 -12.32 45.73
C ASN A 228 -19.32 -11.17 46.52
N ASN A 229 -19.94 -10.19 45.86
CA ASN A 229 -20.71 -9.18 46.56
C ASN A 229 -21.93 -9.83 47.24
N THR A 230 -22.02 -9.68 48.56
CA THR A 230 -23.13 -10.19 49.37
C THR A 230 -24.01 -9.07 49.94
N THR A 231 -23.64 -7.80 49.70
CA THR A 231 -24.28 -6.64 50.29
C THR A 231 -24.78 -5.68 49.21
N GLU A 232 -26.00 -5.18 49.40
CA GLU A 232 -26.52 -4.13 48.53
C GLU A 232 -25.85 -2.79 48.87
N ILE A 233 -25.10 -2.24 47.93
CA ILE A 233 -24.35 -1.00 48.09
C ILE A 233 -24.85 0.00 47.06
N LYS A 234 -25.57 1.02 47.53
CA LYS A 234 -26.03 2.13 46.69
C LYS A 234 -24.88 3.10 46.40
N VAL A 235 -24.77 3.50 45.14
CA VAL A 235 -23.78 4.45 44.61
C VAL A 235 -24.49 5.64 43.97
N ASN A 236 -24.07 6.85 44.33
CA ASN A 236 -24.61 8.11 43.82
C ASN A 236 -23.75 8.69 42.69
N ALA A 237 -22.47 8.34 42.61
CA ALA A 237 -21.61 8.73 41.49
C ALA A 237 -20.37 7.84 41.40
N VAL A 238 -19.76 7.82 40.22
CA VAL A 238 -18.40 7.28 40.01
C VAL A 238 -17.51 8.41 39.54
N LYS A 239 -16.46 8.70 40.32
CA LYS A 239 -15.50 9.76 40.04
C LYS A 239 -14.19 9.16 39.58
N PHE A 240 -13.65 9.68 38.50
CA PHE A 240 -12.35 9.33 37.95
C PHE A 240 -11.41 10.53 38.07
N THR A 241 -10.27 10.35 38.72
CA THR A 241 -9.15 11.28 38.62
C THR A 241 -8.12 10.68 37.69
N TYR A 242 -7.68 11.41 36.67
CA TYR A 242 -6.86 10.86 35.60
C TYR A 242 -5.98 11.92 34.96
N ASP A 243 -4.96 11.46 34.25
CA ASP A 243 -4.11 12.27 33.40
C ASP A 243 -4.43 11.97 31.93
N THR A 244 -4.26 12.94 31.05
CA THR A 244 -4.29 12.74 29.59
C THR A 244 -2.87 12.74 29.04
N VAL A 245 -2.61 11.90 28.04
CA VAL A 245 -1.33 11.84 27.35
C VAL A 245 -1.59 11.70 25.85
N SER A 246 -0.87 12.46 25.03
CA SER A 246 -0.90 12.30 23.57
C SER A 246 0.45 11.83 23.01
N TYR A 247 0.37 10.91 22.07
CA TYR A 247 1.51 10.40 21.31
C TYR A 247 1.36 10.76 19.85
N HIS A 248 2.39 11.42 19.29
CA HIS A 248 2.44 11.82 17.90
C HIS A 248 3.53 11.05 17.17
N ASP A 249 3.16 10.37 16.09
CA ASP A 249 4.10 9.68 15.22
C ASP A 249 3.90 10.07 13.76
N LYS A 250 5.00 10.20 13.04
CA LYS A 250 5.01 10.51 11.62
C LYS A 250 5.86 9.48 10.92
N GLN A 251 5.24 8.72 10.03
CA GLN A 251 5.92 7.69 9.26
C GLN A 251 5.80 7.97 7.77
N ILE A 252 6.91 7.77 7.06
CA ILE A 252 6.95 7.75 5.59
C ILE A 252 7.34 6.34 5.18
N ILE A 253 6.41 5.64 4.54
CA ILE A 253 6.64 4.33 3.95
C ILE A 253 6.91 4.57 2.47
N THR A 254 8.18 4.56 2.08
CA THR A 254 8.56 4.62 0.66
C THR A 254 8.52 3.20 0.09
N GLY A 255 7.79 3.00 -1.01
CA GLY A 255 7.83 1.78 -1.83
C GLY A 255 9.13 1.63 -2.63
N LYS A 256 10.24 2.16 -2.10
CA LYS A 256 11.58 1.87 -2.61
C LYS A 256 11.82 0.38 -2.35
N VAL A 257 12.59 -0.26 -3.24
CA VAL A 257 13.09 -1.64 -3.08
C VAL A 257 12.23 -2.75 -3.70
N THR A 258 11.68 -2.58 -4.90
CA THR A 258 11.32 -3.78 -5.71
C THR A 258 11.53 -3.67 -7.21
N ALA A 259 11.71 -2.49 -7.81
CA ALA A 259 11.85 -2.41 -9.27
C ALA A 259 13.23 -2.88 -9.75
N LYS A 260 13.24 -3.89 -10.63
CA LYS A 260 14.40 -4.31 -11.44
C LYS A 260 14.64 -3.36 -12.59
N ALA A 261 13.56 -2.89 -13.24
CA ALA A 261 13.61 -1.91 -14.30
C ALA A 261 12.27 -1.18 -14.46
N ILE A 262 12.31 0.00 -15.08
CA ILE A 262 11.13 0.74 -15.51
C ILE A 262 11.21 0.95 -17.01
N ILE A 263 10.19 0.50 -17.74
CA ILE A 263 10.05 0.72 -19.18
C ILE A 263 9.04 1.84 -19.39
N ARG A 264 9.46 2.95 -20.01
CA ARG A 264 8.62 4.12 -20.25
C ARG A 264 8.32 4.28 -21.74
N ASP A 265 7.05 4.48 -22.08
CA ASP A 265 6.67 4.92 -23.42
C ASP A 265 6.88 6.43 -23.55
N ILE A 266 7.61 6.82 -24.59
CA ILE A 266 8.02 8.20 -24.83
C ILE A 266 6.93 9.01 -25.51
N LEU A 267 5.94 8.37 -26.15
CA LEU A 267 4.89 9.06 -26.89
C LEU A 267 3.71 9.45 -25.98
N ASP A 268 3.32 8.60 -25.04
CA ASP A 268 2.21 8.88 -24.11
C ASP A 268 2.62 9.09 -22.64
N GLY A 269 3.87 8.77 -22.29
CA GLY A 269 4.43 8.98 -20.95
C GLY A 269 4.10 7.88 -19.93
N THR A 270 3.33 6.86 -20.31
CA THR A 270 3.04 5.70 -19.47
C THR A 270 4.33 4.92 -19.16
N CYS A 271 4.36 4.24 -18.01
CA CYS A 271 5.46 3.33 -17.72
C CYS A 271 5.00 2.05 -17.03
N GLU A 272 5.72 0.98 -17.37
CA GLU A 272 5.60 -0.35 -16.77
C GLU A 272 6.75 -0.55 -15.79
N VAL A 273 6.43 -1.00 -14.59
CA VAL A 273 7.41 -1.29 -13.53
C VAL A 273 7.59 -2.80 -13.45
N ILE A 274 8.82 -3.25 -13.66
CA ILE A 274 9.17 -4.67 -13.59
C ILE A 274 9.82 -4.92 -12.24
N GLY A 275 9.17 -5.74 -11.42
CA GLY A 275 9.65 -6.11 -10.10
C GLY A 275 10.83 -7.11 -10.14
N ILE A 276 11.67 -7.10 -9.11
CA ILE A 276 12.60 -8.18 -8.80
C ILE A 276 11.74 -9.40 -8.48
N LYS A 277 11.98 -10.54 -9.15
CA LYS A 277 11.34 -11.81 -8.79
C LYS A 277 11.51 -12.02 -7.29
N ARG A 278 10.40 -12.17 -6.57
CA ARG A 278 10.46 -12.74 -5.22
C ARG A 278 11.05 -14.14 -5.40
N LEU A 279 12.20 -14.38 -4.78
CA LEU A 279 12.65 -15.74 -4.54
C LEU A 279 11.70 -16.25 -3.45
N ASP A 280 10.73 -17.05 -3.89
CA ASP A 280 9.81 -17.78 -3.02
C ASP A 280 10.61 -18.60 -1.97
#